data_AF-A0AAJ2GNN7-F1
#
_entry.id   AF-A0AAJ2GNN7-F1
#
_cell.length_a   1.000
_cell.length_b   1.000
_cell.length_c   1.000
_cell.angle_alpha   90.00
_cell.angle_beta   90.00
_cell.angle_gamma   90.00
#
_symmetry.space_group_name_H-M   'P 1'
#
loop_
_entity.id
_entity.type
_entity.pdbx_description
1 polymer ?
#
loop_
_entity_poly.entity_id
_entity_poly.type
_entity_poly.pdbx_seq_one_letter_code
_entity_poly.pdbx_strand_id
1 'polypeptide(L)'
;MRFTIATILCMTSLVLASPAPLCAAQVADDGLEVLDGKCSYPPRLGKPGPEDRRLECDTVVLLPSGQDSVLVQFAKKGSGAPVGFAGPIGDNGEMSVRRVYLSPGNPTAATAGHCRLFEQDGKTTGIWCVASIGRVRIIANFRVAPKITPELTR
;
A
#
# COMPACT_ATOMS: atom_id res chain seq x y z
N MET A 1 53.80 -14.65 45.64
CA MET A 1 53.68 -13.17 45.59
C MET A 1 52.27 -12.80 45.98
N ARG A 2 52.13 -11.93 47.00
CA ARG A 2 50.87 -11.45 47.58
C ARG A 2 50.29 -10.36 46.68
N PHE A 3 48.98 -10.38 46.42
CA PHE A 3 48.26 -9.19 45.96
C PHE A 3 46.97 -9.02 46.76
N THR A 4 46.92 -7.86 47.40
CA THR A 4 45.96 -7.37 48.38
C THR A 4 44.64 -6.99 47.72
N ILE A 5 43.51 -7.42 48.27
CA ILE A 5 42.17 -6.96 47.86
C ILE A 5 41.88 -5.69 48.65
N ALA A 6 41.82 -4.54 47.96
CA ALA A 6 41.35 -3.27 48.52
C ALA A 6 39.92 -3.01 48.06
N THR A 7 39.00 -3.09 49.02
CA THR A 7 37.60 -2.69 48.92
C THR A 7 37.52 -1.18 48.68
N ILE A 8 36.93 -0.73 47.56
CA ILE A 8 36.60 0.68 47.36
C ILE A 8 35.09 0.80 47.18
N LEU A 9 34.45 1.29 48.24
CA LEU A 9 33.14 1.94 48.22
C LEU A 9 33.21 3.09 47.20
N CYS A 10 32.41 3.06 46.14
CA CYS A 10 32.23 4.23 45.29
C CYS A 10 30.85 4.83 45.53
N MET A 11 30.89 6.03 46.11
CA MET A 11 29.77 6.89 46.47
C MET A 11 28.83 7.15 45.29
N THR A 12 27.55 7.16 45.62
CA THR A 12 26.47 7.81 44.87
C THR A 12 26.86 9.23 44.45
N SER A 13 26.94 9.47 43.15
CA SER A 13 27.02 10.82 42.58
C SER A 13 25.89 10.99 41.58
N LEU A 14 25.00 11.95 41.86
CA LEU A 14 24.01 12.49 40.93
C LEU A 14 24.71 12.89 39.63
N VAL A 15 24.29 12.32 38.51
CA VAL A 15 24.67 12.81 37.18
C VAL A 15 23.49 13.54 36.56
N LEU A 16 23.81 14.74 36.09
CA LEU A 16 22.93 15.77 35.59
C LEU A 16 22.01 15.29 34.46
N ALA A 17 20.79 15.82 34.48
CA ALA A 17 19.84 15.80 33.38
C ALA A 17 20.49 16.29 32.07
N SER A 18 20.75 15.35 31.17
CA SER A 18 20.99 15.66 29.76
C SER A 18 19.64 15.58 29.05
N PRO A 19 19.14 16.63 28.38
CA PRO A 19 18.05 16.45 27.44
C PRO A 19 18.60 15.57 26.32
N ALA A 20 18.21 14.29 26.34
CA ALA A 20 18.44 13.41 25.21
C ALA A 20 17.88 14.13 23.98
N PRO A 21 18.65 14.26 22.88
CA PRO A 21 18.10 14.75 21.64
C PRO A 21 16.89 13.86 21.35
N LEU A 22 15.73 14.50 21.19
CA LEU A 22 14.53 13.89 20.67
C LEU A 22 14.97 12.95 19.56
N CYS A 23 14.84 11.65 19.80
CA CYS A 23 14.81 10.68 18.73
C CYS A 23 13.66 11.17 17.84
N ALA A 24 14.02 11.92 16.79
CA ALA A 24 13.20 12.03 15.62
C ALA A 24 12.95 10.58 15.23
N ALA A 25 11.74 10.11 15.54
CA ALA A 25 11.25 8.84 15.03
C ALA A 25 11.41 8.97 13.51
N GLN A 26 12.44 8.33 12.99
CA GLN A 26 12.54 8.07 11.57
C GLN A 26 11.36 7.16 11.31
N VAL A 27 10.23 7.76 10.92
CA VAL A 27 9.11 7.04 10.35
C VAL A 27 9.71 6.35 9.14
N ALA A 28 10.00 5.06 9.29
CA ALA A 28 10.32 4.22 8.16
C ALA A 28 9.14 4.38 7.20
N ASP A 29 9.41 4.98 6.05
CA ASP A 29 8.49 4.98 4.94
C ASP A 29 8.42 3.52 4.46
N ASP A 30 7.51 2.74 5.07
CA ASP A 30 7.38 1.28 4.93
C ASP A 30 6.92 0.84 3.52
N GLY A 31 7.23 1.62 2.48
CA GLY A 31 6.80 1.40 1.10
C GLY A 31 5.28 1.53 0.90
N LEU A 32 4.59 2.11 1.88
CA LEU A 32 3.15 2.36 1.84
C LEU A 32 2.85 3.57 0.96
N GLU A 33 2.21 3.37 -0.17
CA GLU A 33 1.71 4.47 -1.00
C GLU A 33 0.18 4.55 -0.90
N VAL A 34 -0.34 5.74 -0.57
CA VAL A 34 -1.78 6.01 -0.54
C VAL A 34 -2.12 7.05 -1.61
N LEU A 35 -3.05 6.69 -2.49
CA LEU A 35 -3.46 7.48 -3.64
C LEU A 35 -4.94 7.84 -3.57
N ASP A 36 -5.24 9.12 -3.64
CA ASP A 36 -6.59 9.64 -3.82
C ASP A 36 -6.98 9.68 -5.30
N GLY A 37 -8.24 9.39 -5.61
CA GLY A 37 -8.70 9.31 -6.99
C GLY A 37 -10.11 8.77 -7.14
N LYS A 38 -10.36 8.03 -8.22
CA LYS A 38 -11.66 7.41 -8.46
C LYS A 38 -11.58 6.19 -9.39
N CYS A 39 -12.30 5.12 -9.03
CA CYS A 39 -12.66 4.06 -9.96
C CYS A 39 -13.63 4.60 -11.03
N SER A 40 -13.24 4.54 -12.30
CA SER A 40 -14.02 5.06 -13.42
C SER A 40 -14.06 4.08 -14.60
N TYR A 41 -15.23 3.89 -15.19
CA TYR A 41 -15.44 2.94 -16.28
C TYR A 41 -16.07 3.67 -17.48
N PRO A 42 -15.26 4.31 -18.34
CA PRO A 42 -15.78 5.06 -19.48
C PRO A 42 -16.50 4.11 -20.47
N PRO A 43 -17.47 4.61 -21.26
CA PRO A 43 -18.28 3.79 -22.17
C PRO A 43 -17.48 2.90 -23.12
N ARG A 44 -16.27 3.33 -23.51
CA ARG A 44 -15.33 2.55 -24.34
C ARG A 44 -14.91 1.20 -23.75
N LEU A 45 -15.08 0.99 -22.43
CA LEU A 45 -14.85 -0.31 -21.77
C LEU A 45 -16.07 -1.23 -21.85
N GLY A 46 -17.14 -0.82 -22.54
CA GLY A 46 -18.38 -1.59 -22.69
C GLY A 46 -19.16 -1.73 -21.39
N LYS A 47 -20.23 -2.53 -21.45
CA LYS A 47 -21.02 -2.92 -20.27
C LYS A 47 -20.37 -4.14 -19.61
N PRO A 48 -20.39 -4.24 -18.27
CA PRO A 48 -19.94 -5.45 -17.58
C PRO A 48 -20.84 -6.64 -17.97
N GLY A 49 -20.24 -7.83 -18.09
CA GLY A 49 -21.01 -9.08 -18.17
C GLY A 49 -21.74 -9.38 -16.86
N PRO A 50 -22.62 -10.40 -16.82
CA PRO A 50 -23.42 -10.72 -15.64
C PRO A 50 -22.58 -11.09 -14.40
N GLU A 51 -21.42 -11.70 -14.63
CA GLU A 51 -20.48 -12.12 -13.57
C GLU A 51 -19.37 -11.09 -13.31
N ASP A 52 -19.38 -9.97 -14.02
CA ASP A 52 -18.41 -8.90 -13.80
C ASP A 52 -18.83 -8.05 -12.60
N ARG A 53 -17.86 -7.70 -11.76
CA ARG A 53 -18.02 -6.81 -10.62
C ARG A 53 -17.04 -5.67 -10.77
N ARG A 54 -17.55 -4.51 -11.16
CA ARG A 54 -16.78 -3.25 -11.21
C ARG A 54 -16.78 -2.63 -9.83
N LEU A 55 -15.59 -2.44 -9.26
CA LEU A 55 -15.45 -1.83 -7.95
C LEU A 55 -15.79 -0.34 -8.01
N GLU A 56 -16.47 0.14 -6.99
CA GLU A 56 -16.57 1.56 -6.67
C GLU A 56 -15.50 1.90 -5.65
N CYS A 57 -14.66 2.89 -5.95
CA CYS A 57 -13.54 3.25 -5.10
C CYS A 57 -13.14 4.72 -5.32
N ASP A 58 -12.52 5.31 -4.31
CA ASP A 58 -11.93 6.66 -4.36
C ASP A 58 -10.54 6.73 -3.71
N THR A 59 -10.05 5.60 -3.20
CA THR A 59 -8.72 5.48 -2.59
C THR A 59 -8.07 4.18 -3.06
N VAL A 60 -6.77 4.23 -3.31
CA VAL A 60 -5.94 3.04 -3.47
C VAL A 60 -4.79 3.07 -2.48
N VAL A 61 -4.47 1.91 -1.91
CA VAL A 61 -3.30 1.70 -1.07
C VAL A 61 -2.43 0.63 -1.71
N LEU A 62 -1.15 0.93 -1.89
CA LEU A 62 -0.13 -0.02 -2.36
C LEU A 62 0.76 -0.37 -1.18
N LEU A 63 0.91 -1.67 -0.95
CA LEU A 63 1.66 -2.24 0.17
C LEU A 63 2.64 -3.28 -0.37
N PRO A 64 3.91 -3.25 0.05
CA PRO A 64 4.80 -4.40 -0.11
C PRO A 64 4.22 -5.62 0.60
N SER A 65 4.31 -6.79 -0.04
CA SER A 65 3.71 -8.04 0.43
C SER A 65 4.68 -9.22 0.27
N GLY A 66 5.90 -9.06 0.78
CA GLY A 66 7.02 -9.99 0.58
C GLY A 66 8.06 -9.46 -0.40
N GLN A 67 9.05 -10.27 -0.76
CA GLN A 67 10.27 -9.78 -1.44
C GLN A 67 10.03 -9.20 -2.84
N ASP A 68 8.99 -9.61 -3.57
CA ASP A 68 8.67 -9.06 -4.91
C ASP A 68 7.16 -9.02 -5.18
N SER A 69 6.36 -8.93 -4.12
CA SER A 69 4.90 -8.96 -4.23
C SER A 69 4.31 -7.68 -3.70
N VAL A 70 3.25 -7.22 -4.36
CA VAL A 70 2.50 -6.03 -3.98
C VAL A 70 1.09 -6.43 -3.66
N LEU A 71 0.50 -5.77 -2.67
CA LEU A 71 -0.93 -5.77 -2.40
C LEU A 71 -1.48 -4.40 -2.81
N VAL A 72 -2.37 -4.40 -3.79
CA VAL A 72 -3.11 -3.21 -4.24
C VAL A 72 -4.52 -3.28 -3.68
N GLN A 73 -4.86 -2.38 -2.77
CA GLN A 73 -6.18 -2.33 -2.13
C GLN A 73 -6.98 -1.14 -2.64
N PHE A 74 -8.18 -1.40 -3.17
CA PHE A 74 -9.14 -0.39 -3.59
C PHE A 74 -10.18 -0.22 -2.49
N ALA A 75 -10.39 1.02 -2.06
CA ALA A 75 -11.33 1.36 -1.00
C ALA A 75 -12.27 2.49 -1.42
N LYS A 76 -13.47 2.49 -0.82
CA LYS A 76 -14.41 3.59 -0.88
C LYS A 76 -14.44 4.26 0.51
N LYS A 77 -14.05 5.53 0.61
CA LYS A 77 -14.05 6.24 1.89
C LYS A 77 -15.44 6.19 2.52
N GLY A 78 -15.49 5.79 3.80
CA GLY A 78 -16.72 5.69 4.57
C GLY A 78 -17.65 4.53 4.21
N SER A 79 -17.22 3.56 3.39
CA SER A 79 -18.07 2.44 2.99
C SER A 79 -17.30 1.15 2.69
N GLY A 80 -17.83 0.03 3.21
CA GLY A 80 -17.39 -1.31 2.85
C GLY A 80 -15.97 -1.67 3.30
N ALA A 81 -15.62 -2.94 3.11
CA ALA A 81 -14.25 -3.40 3.25
C ALA A 81 -13.46 -3.12 1.96
N PRO A 82 -12.15 -2.82 2.05
CA PRO A 82 -11.31 -2.67 0.86
C PRO A 82 -11.19 -4.01 0.12
N VAL A 83 -11.14 -3.95 -1.21
CA VAL A 83 -10.88 -5.11 -2.05
C VAL A 83 -9.42 -5.09 -2.49
N GLY A 84 -8.68 -6.15 -2.17
CA GLY A 84 -7.26 -6.27 -2.43
C GLY A 84 -6.91 -7.23 -3.56
N PHE A 85 -5.91 -6.89 -4.36
CA PHE A 85 -5.29 -7.77 -5.35
C PHE A 85 -3.83 -7.93 -4.98
N ALA A 86 -3.34 -9.17 -4.86
CA ALA A 86 -1.96 -9.42 -4.50
C ALA A 86 -1.28 -10.43 -5.42
N GLY A 87 0.01 -10.19 -5.66
CA GLY A 87 0.88 -11.10 -6.38
C GLY A 87 2.21 -10.45 -6.73
N PRO A 88 3.08 -11.19 -7.44
CA PRO A 88 4.36 -10.66 -7.86
C PRO A 88 4.21 -9.55 -8.91
N ILE A 89 5.00 -8.49 -8.75
CA ILE A 89 5.07 -7.37 -9.70
C ILE A 89 6.37 -7.43 -10.49
N GLY A 90 6.31 -7.20 -11.80
CA GLY A 90 7.49 -7.07 -12.65
C GLY A 90 7.92 -5.61 -12.81
N ASP A 91 9.13 -5.40 -13.35
CA ASP A 91 9.74 -4.08 -13.54
C ASP A 91 8.94 -3.13 -14.47
N ASN A 92 8.02 -3.68 -15.26
CA ASN A 92 7.16 -2.91 -16.16
C ASN A 92 5.86 -2.40 -15.50
N GLY A 93 5.70 -2.58 -14.18
CA GLY A 93 4.49 -2.22 -13.45
C GLY A 93 3.32 -3.18 -13.68
N GLU A 94 3.56 -4.35 -14.28
CA GLU A 94 2.56 -5.41 -14.41
C GLU A 94 2.68 -6.40 -13.26
N MET A 95 1.57 -6.61 -12.55
CA MET A 95 1.46 -7.57 -11.47
C MET A 95 0.64 -8.77 -11.91
N SER A 96 1.14 -9.99 -11.70
CA SER A 96 0.36 -11.21 -11.87
C SER A 96 -0.47 -11.48 -10.61
N VAL A 97 -1.79 -11.32 -10.67
CA VAL A 97 -2.64 -11.51 -9.47
C VAL A 97 -2.73 -12.99 -9.12
N ARG A 98 -2.38 -13.32 -7.87
CA ARG A 98 -2.48 -14.68 -7.30
C ARG A 98 -3.56 -14.79 -6.23
N ARG A 99 -3.80 -13.72 -5.50
CA ARG A 99 -4.76 -13.66 -4.40
C ARG A 99 -5.65 -12.43 -4.54
N VAL A 100 -6.93 -12.61 -4.23
CA VAL A 100 -7.89 -11.52 -4.12
C VAL A 100 -8.49 -11.53 -2.72
N TYR A 101 -8.49 -10.36 -2.08
CA TYR A 101 -9.04 -10.14 -0.75
C TYR A 101 -10.38 -9.42 -0.93
N LEU A 102 -11.49 -10.14 -0.77
CA LEU A 102 -12.82 -9.52 -0.71
C LEU A 102 -13.12 -8.93 0.68
N SER A 103 -12.43 -9.45 1.68
CA SER A 103 -12.38 -8.96 3.05
C SER A 103 -10.94 -9.11 3.59
N PRO A 104 -10.52 -8.28 4.56
CA PRO A 104 -9.21 -8.42 5.19
C PRO A 104 -8.98 -9.81 5.79
N GLY A 105 -7.75 -10.32 5.69
CA GLY A 105 -7.32 -11.55 6.36
C GLY A 105 -7.72 -12.88 5.71
N ASN A 106 -8.63 -12.90 4.74
CA ASN A 106 -9.08 -14.14 4.08
C ASN A 106 -8.97 -14.07 2.55
N PRO A 107 -7.76 -14.27 1.97
CA PRO A 107 -7.59 -14.23 0.53
C PRO A 107 -8.19 -15.45 -0.16
N THR A 108 -8.81 -15.21 -1.32
CA THR A 108 -9.21 -16.26 -2.26
C THR A 108 -8.19 -16.36 -3.40
N ALA A 109 -7.88 -17.57 -3.84
CA ALA A 109 -7.00 -17.78 -4.98
C ALA A 109 -7.64 -17.27 -6.28
N ALA A 110 -6.89 -16.50 -7.07
CA ALA A 110 -7.31 -16.08 -8.39
C ALA A 110 -7.06 -17.23 -9.39
N THR A 111 -8.01 -17.49 -10.29
CA THR A 111 -7.82 -18.43 -11.41
C THR A 111 -7.05 -17.80 -12.56
N ALA A 112 -7.19 -16.48 -12.73
CA ALA A 112 -6.42 -15.64 -13.63
C ALA A 112 -6.52 -14.19 -13.14
N GLY A 113 -5.53 -13.36 -13.44
CA GLY A 113 -5.64 -11.94 -13.19
C GLY A 113 -4.32 -11.20 -13.33
N HIS A 114 -4.43 -9.90 -13.56
CA HIS A 114 -3.30 -9.00 -13.59
C HIS A 114 -3.71 -7.61 -13.11
N CYS A 115 -2.73 -6.87 -12.62
CA CYS A 115 -2.83 -5.43 -12.48
C CYS A 115 -1.77 -4.74 -13.33
N ARG A 116 -2.07 -3.54 -13.77
CA ARG A 116 -1.12 -2.64 -14.41
C ARG A 116 -1.14 -1.30 -13.70
N LEU A 117 0.03 -0.89 -13.23
CA LEU A 117 0.28 0.44 -12.72
C LEU A 117 0.70 1.31 -13.93
N PHE A 118 0.08 2.47 -14.06
CA PHE A 118 0.41 3.44 -15.10
C PHE A 118 1.18 4.58 -14.48
N GLU A 119 2.39 4.80 -14.98
CA GLU A 119 3.24 5.87 -14.48
C GLU A 119 3.45 6.95 -15.54
N GLN A 120 3.59 8.18 -15.06
CA GLN A 120 4.04 9.32 -15.85
C GLN A 120 4.99 10.14 -14.96
N ASP A 121 6.16 10.49 -15.49
CA ASP A 121 7.16 11.29 -14.76
C ASP A 121 7.53 10.69 -13.38
N GLY A 122 7.62 9.36 -13.32
CA GLY A 122 7.94 8.61 -12.09
C GLY A 122 6.83 8.61 -11.03
N LYS A 123 5.59 8.95 -11.40
CA LYS A 123 4.44 8.95 -10.50
C LYS A 123 3.32 8.08 -11.02
N THR A 124 2.69 7.31 -10.14
CA THR A 124 1.47 6.56 -10.45
C THR A 124 0.35 7.53 -10.84
N THR A 125 -0.21 7.34 -12.03
CA THR A 125 -1.35 8.13 -12.58
C THR A 125 -2.64 7.33 -12.66
N GLY A 126 -2.53 5.99 -12.65
CA GLY A 126 -3.67 5.11 -12.66
C GLY A 126 -3.28 3.69 -12.36
N ILE A 127 -4.27 2.89 -11.96
CA ILE A 127 -4.08 1.47 -11.67
C ILE A 127 -5.29 0.73 -12.20
N TRP A 128 -5.04 -0.28 -13.03
CA TRP A 128 -6.09 -1.14 -13.54
C TRP A 128 -5.83 -2.58 -13.09
N CYS A 129 -6.81 -3.17 -12.42
CA CYS A 129 -6.76 -4.55 -11.96
C CYS A 129 -7.95 -5.33 -12.49
N VAL A 130 -7.70 -6.56 -12.92
CA VAL A 130 -8.74 -7.54 -13.23
C VAL A 130 -8.31 -8.91 -12.72
N ALA A 131 -9.21 -9.60 -12.03
CA ALA A 131 -8.97 -10.96 -11.59
C ALA A 131 -10.26 -11.78 -11.59
N SER A 132 -10.13 -13.07 -11.89
CA SER A 132 -11.21 -14.05 -11.85
C SER A 132 -11.10 -14.91 -10.60
N ILE A 133 -12.24 -15.12 -9.93
CA ILE A 133 -12.43 -16.06 -8.84
C ILE A 133 -13.58 -16.98 -9.24
N GLY A 134 -13.26 -18.19 -9.69
CA GLY A 134 -14.26 -19.06 -10.32
C GLY A 134 -14.86 -18.39 -11.56
N ARG A 135 -16.16 -18.10 -11.52
CA ARG A 135 -16.89 -17.43 -12.63
C ARG A 135 -16.92 -15.90 -12.50
N VAL A 136 -16.70 -15.37 -11.30
CA VAL A 136 -16.79 -13.94 -11.02
C VAL A 136 -15.51 -13.26 -11.47
N ARG A 137 -15.64 -12.13 -12.18
CA ARG A 137 -14.51 -11.29 -12.59
C ARG A 137 -14.60 -9.93 -11.91
N ILE A 138 -13.61 -9.62 -11.08
CA ILE A 138 -13.53 -8.38 -10.32
C ILE A 138 -12.64 -7.42 -11.08
N ILE A 139 -13.12 -6.20 -11.28
CA ILE A 139 -12.48 -5.18 -12.12
C ILE A 139 -12.38 -3.90 -11.32
N ALA A 140 -11.18 -3.32 -11.26
CA ALA A 140 -10.92 -2.01 -10.70
C ALA A 140 -10.18 -1.17 -11.74
N ASN A 141 -10.68 0.01 -12.09
CA ASN A 141 -10.02 0.92 -13.01
C ASN A 141 -9.89 2.30 -12.38
N PHE A 142 -8.80 2.52 -11.67
CA PHE A 142 -8.56 3.71 -10.87
C PHE A 142 -7.76 4.75 -11.63
N ARG A 143 -8.18 6.01 -11.50
CA ARG A 143 -7.40 7.18 -11.92
C ARG A 143 -7.04 8.00 -10.69
N VAL A 144 -5.77 8.33 -10.57
CA VAL A 144 -5.26 9.21 -9.51
C VAL A 144 -5.75 10.63 -9.77
N ALA A 145 -6.20 11.29 -8.71
CA ALA A 145 -6.59 12.70 -8.80
C ALA A 145 -5.34 13.58 -8.99
N PRO A 146 -5.41 14.65 -9.79
CA PRO A 146 -4.34 15.63 -9.83
C PRO A 146 -4.11 16.21 -8.43
N LYS A 147 -2.85 16.25 -7.97
CA LYS A 147 -2.52 17.04 -6.78
C LYS A 147 -2.68 18.51 -7.16
N ILE A 148 -3.75 19.14 -6.67
CA ILE A 148 -3.88 20.60 -6.77
C ILE A 148 -2.90 21.15 -5.74
N THR A 149 -1.71 21.56 -6.19
CA THR A 149 -0.84 22.40 -5.37
C THR A 149 -1.51 23.78 -5.34
N PRO A 150 -1.99 24.28 -4.19
CA PRO A 150 -2.45 25.67 -4.13
C PRO A 150 -1.24 26.54 -4.48
N GLU A 151 -1.34 27.25 -5.59
CA GLU A 151 -0.37 28.28 -5.96
C GLU A 151 -0.41 29.31 -4.85
N LEU A 152 0.68 29.43 -4.09
CA LEU A 152 0.84 30.46 -3.08
C LEU A 152 0.94 31.79 -3.84
N THR A 153 -0.21 32.41 -4.14
CA THR A 153 -0.27 33.80 -4.63
C THR A 153 0.50 34.66 -3.65
N ARG A 154 1.66 35.15 -4.12
CA ARG A 154 2.56 36.06 -3.43
C ARG A 154 2.03 37.49 -3.50
#